data_AF-A0A507QPY0-F1
#
_entry.id   AF-A0A507QPY0-F1
#
_cell.length_a   1.000
_cell.length_b   1.000
_cell.length_c   1.000
_cell.angle_alpha   90.00
_cell.angle_beta   90.00
_cell.angle_gamma   90.00
#
_symmetry.space_group_name_H-M   'P 1'
#
loop_
_entity.id
_entity.type
_entity.pdbx_description
1 polymer ?
#
loop_
_entity_poly.entity_id
_entity_poly.type
_entity_poly.pdbx_seq_one_letter_code
_entity_poly.pdbx_strand_id
1 'polypeptide(L)'
;MYINPLWKILERQNPQTRFHPYMNFPRNGVFDTDPSQTLVLLIDFKTDGTATWPYVFEQLAPLREGGYLTHFNGTVVVDGPITVVGSGNAPFDSIVSNSTYRDIFFDTSLDELAGDGHGGARNQGSTRPRTVSYDSTNSYYASSHSQNRLAPPGAFVSHRVR
;
A
#
# COMPACT_ATOMS: atom_id res chain seq x y z
N MET A 1 2.21 7.10 14.92
CA MET A 1 1.35 7.32 13.74
C MET A 1 -0.01 7.83 14.21
N TYR A 2 -0.74 8.58 13.40
CA TYR A 2 -2.05 9.16 13.76
C TYR A 2 -3.21 8.16 13.59
N ILE A 3 -3.11 6.95 14.15
CA ILE A 3 -4.20 5.96 14.06
C ILE A 3 -5.33 6.27 15.04
N ASN A 4 -5.01 6.67 16.26
CA ASN A 4 -6.03 6.91 17.29
C ASN A 4 -7.10 7.93 16.90
N PRO A 5 -6.79 9.07 16.24
CA PRO A 5 -7.82 9.98 15.75
C PRO A 5 -8.73 9.34 14.70
N LEU A 6 -8.18 8.58 13.75
CA LEU A 6 -8.96 7.90 12.71
C LEU A 6 -9.90 6.85 13.31
N TRP A 7 -9.39 6.04 14.23
CA TRP A 7 -10.21 5.08 14.96
C TRP A 7 -11.38 5.74 15.69
N LYS A 8 -11.13 6.85 16.40
CA LYS A 8 -12.19 7.61 17.10
C LYS A 8 -13.24 8.19 16.16
N ILE A 9 -12.87 8.60 14.94
CA ILE A 9 -13.84 9.08 13.94
C ILE A 9 -14.73 7.91 13.50
N LEU A 10 -14.11 6.78 13.16
CA LEU A 10 -14.83 5.58 12.71
C LEU A 10 -15.77 5.02 13.80
N GLU A 11 -15.35 5.00 15.07
CA GLU A 11 -16.23 4.61 16.17
C GLU A 11 -17.46 5.53 16.29
N ARG A 12 -17.28 6.84 16.11
CA ARG A 12 -18.41 7.80 16.14
C ARG A 12 -19.36 7.65 14.97
N GLN A 13 -18.84 7.26 13.80
CA GLN A 13 -19.64 7.00 12.59
C GLN A 13 -20.35 5.63 12.61
N ASN A 14 -19.92 4.73 13.51
CA ASN A 14 -20.47 3.38 13.65
C ASN A 14 -20.93 3.10 15.09
N PRO A 15 -21.83 3.90 15.70
CA PRO A 15 -22.20 3.75 17.10
C PRO A 15 -23.12 2.54 17.31
N GLN A 16 -22.82 1.72 18.32
CA GLN A 16 -23.78 0.74 18.84
C GLN A 16 -24.66 1.40 19.90
N THR A 17 -25.96 1.38 19.66
CA THR A 17 -26.95 1.94 20.60
C THR A 17 -28.07 0.95 20.82
N ARG A 18 -28.91 1.18 21.84
CA ARG A 18 -30.13 0.37 22.05
C ARG A 18 -31.07 0.35 20.84
N PHE A 19 -31.00 1.37 19.98
CA PHE A 19 -31.81 1.50 18.77
C PHE A 19 -31.10 0.96 17.52
N HIS A 20 -29.81 0.67 17.64
CA HIS A 20 -28.97 0.10 16.59
C HIS A 20 -27.97 -0.88 17.21
N PRO A 21 -28.44 -2.05 17.71
CA PRO A 21 -27.63 -2.95 18.52
C PRO A 21 -26.57 -3.70 17.70
N TYR A 22 -26.79 -3.85 16.40
CA TYR A 22 -25.88 -4.52 15.49
C TYR A 22 -24.99 -3.53 14.77
N MET A 23 -23.81 -3.99 14.38
CA MET A 23 -22.89 -3.21 13.57
C MET A 23 -23.29 -3.29 12.09
N ASN A 24 -23.25 -2.15 11.38
CA ASN A 24 -23.48 -2.12 9.94
C ASN A 24 -22.34 -2.79 9.18
N PHE A 25 -22.70 -3.50 8.12
CA PHE A 25 -21.76 -4.03 7.13
C PHE A 25 -22.25 -3.66 5.72
N PRO A 26 -21.44 -2.95 4.92
CA PRO A 26 -20.10 -2.44 5.24
C PRO A 26 -20.13 -1.35 6.34
N ARG A 27 -18.98 -1.13 6.96
CA ARG A 27 -18.77 -0.07 7.96
C ARG A 27 -18.85 1.30 7.30
N ASN A 28 -19.38 2.30 7.99
CA ASN A 28 -19.30 3.69 7.56
C ASN A 28 -17.83 4.16 7.64
N GLY A 29 -17.36 4.81 6.58
CA GLY A 29 -16.06 5.45 6.49
C GLY A 29 -16.08 6.92 6.84
N VAL A 30 -14.89 7.53 6.75
CA VAL A 30 -14.55 8.84 7.33
C VAL A 30 -15.35 10.00 6.73
N PHE A 31 -15.84 9.89 5.50
CA PHE A 31 -16.51 10.99 4.81
C PHE A 31 -18.02 10.99 5.09
N ASP A 32 -18.50 11.98 5.85
CA ASP A 32 -19.92 12.06 6.25
C ASP A 32 -20.89 12.19 5.05
N THR A 33 -20.45 12.79 3.94
CA THR A 33 -21.26 12.96 2.72
C THR A 33 -21.31 11.72 1.84
N ASP A 34 -20.30 10.86 1.93
CA ASP A 34 -20.24 9.56 1.27
C ASP A 34 -19.55 8.54 2.18
N PRO A 35 -20.32 7.91 3.09
CA PRO A 35 -19.76 6.94 4.05
C PRO A 35 -19.21 5.68 3.39
N SER A 36 -19.46 5.46 2.09
CA SER A 36 -18.90 4.33 1.34
C SER A 36 -17.52 4.62 0.77
N GLN A 37 -17.11 5.89 0.70
CA GLN A 37 -15.82 6.27 0.17
C GLN A 37 -14.69 5.87 1.13
N THR A 38 -13.72 5.13 0.60
CA THR A 38 -12.53 4.70 1.35
C THR A 38 -11.54 5.86 1.54
N LEU A 39 -10.94 5.93 2.74
CA LEU A 39 -9.80 6.79 3.01
C LEU A 39 -8.51 5.99 2.76
N VAL A 40 -7.64 6.48 1.88
CA VAL A 40 -6.35 5.84 1.66
C VAL A 40 -5.29 6.42 2.60
N LEU A 41 -4.71 5.55 3.43
CA LEU A 41 -3.62 5.89 4.33
C LEU A 41 -2.29 5.44 3.71
N LEU A 42 -1.58 6.38 3.08
CA LEU A 42 -0.25 6.14 2.55
C LEU A 42 0.80 6.24 3.67
N ILE A 43 1.51 5.14 3.93
CA ILE A 43 2.59 5.03 4.91
C ILE A 43 3.91 4.93 4.16
N ASP A 44 4.68 6.00 4.19
CA ASP A 44 5.98 6.07 3.53
C ASP A 44 7.10 5.69 4.50
N PHE A 45 7.71 4.53 4.27
CA PHE A 45 8.80 4.01 5.10
C PHE A 45 10.11 4.71 4.72
N LYS A 46 10.46 5.75 5.49
CA LYS A 46 11.69 6.54 5.28
C LYS A 46 12.97 5.89 5.82
N THR A 47 12.84 4.90 6.69
CA THR A 47 13.94 4.25 7.43
C THR A 47 14.05 2.78 7.02
N ASP A 48 14.75 1.96 7.80
CA ASP A 48 14.75 0.50 7.62
C ASP A 48 13.31 -0.04 7.77
N GLY A 49 12.74 -0.49 6.64
CA GLY A 49 11.38 -0.98 6.60
C GLY A 49 11.16 -2.24 7.43
N THR A 50 12.11 -3.17 7.40
CA THR A 50 12.03 -4.45 8.14
C THR A 50 12.02 -4.19 9.64
N ALA A 51 12.86 -3.27 10.13
CA ALA A 51 12.89 -2.89 11.53
C ALA A 51 11.63 -2.12 11.97
N THR A 52 11.05 -1.31 11.06
CA THR A 52 9.89 -0.44 11.37
C THR A 52 8.55 -1.17 11.23
N TRP A 53 8.50 -2.21 10.38
CA TRP A 53 7.31 -3.00 10.07
C TRP A 53 6.48 -3.46 11.29
N PRO A 54 7.06 -4.13 12.31
CA PRO A 54 6.26 -4.63 13.44
C PRO A 54 5.50 -3.51 14.15
N TYR A 55 6.11 -2.33 14.29
CA TYR A 55 5.49 -1.17 14.93
C TYR A 55 4.35 -0.57 14.11
N VAL A 56 4.49 -0.54 12.78
CA VAL A 56 3.41 -0.08 11.89
C VAL A 56 2.25 -1.06 11.92
N PHE A 57 2.56 -2.35 11.81
CA PHE A 57 1.56 -3.42 11.82
C PHE A 57 0.77 -3.46 13.14
N GLU A 58 1.45 -3.25 14.27
CA GLU A 58 0.85 -3.14 15.60
C GLU A 58 -0.04 -1.90 15.73
N GLN A 59 0.42 -0.74 15.25
CA GLN A 59 -0.37 0.50 15.34
C GLN A 59 -1.67 0.44 14.56
N LEU A 60 -1.79 -0.44 13.56
CA LEU A 60 -3.04 -0.66 12.81
C LEU A 60 -4.04 -1.59 13.52
N ALA A 61 -3.66 -2.24 14.62
CA ALA A 61 -4.50 -3.21 15.31
C ALA A 61 -5.91 -2.69 15.67
N PRO A 62 -6.10 -1.47 16.19
CA PRO A 62 -7.45 -0.97 16.49
C PRO A 62 -8.36 -0.88 15.26
N LEU A 63 -7.79 -0.57 14.09
CA LEU A 63 -8.55 -0.50 12.84
C LEU A 63 -8.86 -1.90 12.29
N ARG A 64 -7.90 -2.82 12.42
CA ARG A 64 -8.02 -4.23 12.03
C ARG A 64 -9.11 -4.94 12.86
N GLU A 65 -9.01 -4.84 14.18
CA GLU A 65 -9.97 -5.42 15.13
C GLU A 65 -11.37 -4.83 14.97
N GLY A 66 -11.46 -3.54 14.62
CA GLY A 66 -12.73 -2.88 14.30
C GLY A 66 -13.35 -3.28 12.95
N GLY A 67 -12.61 -4.02 12.10
CA GLY A 67 -13.04 -4.39 10.76
C GLY A 67 -13.10 -3.19 9.79
N TYR A 68 -12.24 -2.20 9.98
CA TYR A 68 -12.21 -0.98 9.17
C TYR A 68 -11.22 -1.01 8.00
N LEU A 69 -10.34 -2.01 7.97
CA LEU A 69 -9.29 -2.11 6.96
C LEU A 69 -9.77 -2.88 5.72
N THR A 70 -9.49 -2.32 4.54
CA THR A 70 -9.43 -3.09 3.30
C THR A 70 -8.36 -4.16 3.46
N HIS A 71 -8.69 -5.40 3.11
CA HIS A 71 -7.77 -6.52 3.31
C HIS A 71 -7.96 -7.63 2.29
N PHE A 72 -6.89 -8.32 1.96
CA PHE A 72 -6.93 -9.60 1.26
C PHE A 72 -7.24 -10.73 2.24
N ASN A 73 -8.21 -11.57 1.91
CA ASN A 73 -8.69 -12.66 2.77
C ASN A 73 -8.20 -14.06 2.36
N GLY A 74 -7.17 -14.13 1.52
CA GLY A 74 -6.69 -15.38 0.93
C GLY A 74 -7.18 -15.66 -0.49
N THR A 75 -8.29 -15.03 -0.88
CA THR A 75 -8.89 -15.22 -2.21
C THR A 75 -9.11 -13.90 -2.93
N VAL A 76 -9.69 -12.91 -2.24
CA VAL A 76 -10.05 -11.61 -2.81
C VAL A 76 -9.68 -10.48 -1.86
N VAL A 77 -9.62 -9.26 -2.40
CA VAL A 77 -9.58 -8.03 -1.61
C VAL A 77 -11.00 -7.69 -1.19
N VAL A 78 -11.20 -7.51 0.11
CA VAL A 78 -12.44 -7.07 0.74
C VAL A 78 -12.29 -5.61 1.09
N ASP A 79 -13.13 -4.76 0.51
CA ASP A 79 -13.08 -3.31 0.72
C ASP A 79 -13.48 -2.92 2.13
N GLY A 80 -12.73 -1.97 2.70
CA GLY A 80 -13.00 -1.37 3.99
C GLY A 80 -12.93 0.16 3.94
N PRO A 81 -13.43 0.83 5.00
CA PRO A 81 -13.32 2.28 5.15
C PRO A 81 -11.91 2.87 5.03
N ILE A 82 -10.87 2.08 5.32
CA ILE A 82 -9.48 2.50 5.23
C ILE A 82 -8.69 1.50 4.40
N THR A 83 -8.03 1.98 3.34
CA THR A 83 -7.02 1.21 2.62
C THR A 83 -5.63 1.68 3.02
N VAL A 84 -4.79 0.79 3.56
CA VAL A 84 -3.41 1.12 3.94
C VAL A 84 -2.47 0.76 2.79
N VAL A 85 -1.64 1.72 2.39
CA VAL A 85 -0.65 1.50 1.33
C VAL A 85 0.74 1.84 1.85
N GLY A 86 1.67 0.89 1.81
CA GLY A 86 3.07 1.08 2.16
C GLY A 86 3.89 1.50 0.93
N SER A 87 4.68 2.56 1.07
CA SER A 87 5.60 3.07 0.03
C SER A 87 7.02 3.24 0.61
N GLY A 88 7.97 3.63 -0.25
CA GLY A 88 9.37 3.83 0.12
C GLY A 88 10.07 2.50 0.44
N ASN A 89 10.70 2.40 1.62
CA ASN A 89 11.41 1.19 2.04
C ASN A 89 10.48 0.11 2.63
N ALA A 90 9.17 0.13 2.33
CA ALA A 90 8.24 -0.86 2.87
C ALA A 90 8.71 -2.29 2.52
N PRO A 91 8.76 -3.22 3.49
CA PRO A 91 9.29 -4.56 3.25
C PRO A 91 8.26 -5.41 2.52
N PHE A 92 8.34 -5.43 1.18
CA PHE A 92 7.40 -6.19 0.32
C PHE A 92 7.25 -7.65 0.76
N ASP A 93 8.34 -8.33 1.10
CA ASP A 93 8.31 -9.73 1.54
C ASP A 93 7.46 -9.91 2.81
N SER A 94 7.50 -8.94 3.74
CA SER A 94 6.64 -8.96 4.93
C SER A 94 5.18 -8.71 4.58
N ILE A 95 4.91 -7.81 3.63
CA ILE A 95 3.56 -7.54 3.12
C ILE A 95 2.95 -8.83 2.55
N VAL A 96 3.65 -9.52 1.65
CA VAL A 96 3.12 -10.71 0.96
C VAL A 96 3.30 -12.03 1.72
N SER A 97 3.98 -12.02 2.87
CA SER A 97 4.32 -13.23 3.63
C SER A 97 3.11 -14.05 4.08
N ASN A 98 2.00 -13.38 4.38
CA ASN A 98 0.77 -14.01 4.82
C ASN A 98 -0.17 -14.26 3.63
N SER A 99 -0.42 -15.54 3.34
CA SER A 99 -1.30 -15.95 2.25
C SER A 99 -2.79 -15.91 2.60
N THR A 100 -3.17 -15.78 3.87
CA THR A 100 -4.57 -15.85 4.33
C THR A 100 -5.14 -14.52 4.78
N TYR A 101 -4.29 -13.59 5.23
CA TYR A 101 -4.75 -12.26 5.63
C TYR A 101 -3.66 -11.20 5.44
N ARG A 102 -3.98 -10.14 4.70
CA ARG A 102 -3.11 -8.96 4.54
C ARG A 102 -3.95 -7.70 4.47
N ASP A 103 -3.57 -6.67 5.21
CA ASP A 103 -4.31 -5.41 5.30
C ASP A 103 -3.45 -4.17 5.01
N ILE A 104 -2.25 -4.41 4.47
CA ILE A 104 -1.34 -3.40 3.95
C ILE A 104 -1.00 -3.81 2.53
N PHE A 105 -1.23 -2.89 1.58
CA PHE A 105 -0.89 -3.06 0.17
C PHE A 105 0.40 -2.31 -0.14
N PHE A 106 1.07 -2.66 -1.23
CA PHE A 106 2.27 -1.99 -1.69
C PHE A 106 1.95 -0.89 -2.71
N ASP A 107 2.68 0.22 -2.63
CA ASP A 107 2.79 1.22 -3.68
C ASP A 107 3.96 0.80 -4.57
N THR A 108 3.67 0.11 -5.67
CA THR A 108 4.70 -0.35 -6.60
C THR A 108 5.10 0.77 -7.55
N SER A 109 6.28 0.68 -8.18
CA SER A 109 6.61 1.64 -9.24
C SER A 109 6.00 1.22 -10.59
N LEU A 110 5.60 2.20 -11.40
CA LEU A 110 5.03 1.93 -12.74
C LEU A 110 6.02 1.17 -13.65
N ASP A 111 7.33 1.43 -13.49
CA ASP A 111 8.39 0.75 -14.24
C ASP A 111 8.52 -0.73 -13.84
N GLU A 112 8.30 -1.06 -12.56
CA GLU A 112 8.27 -2.44 -12.07
C GLU A 112 7.05 -3.20 -12.59
N LEU A 113 5.89 -2.55 -12.67
CA LEU A 113 4.68 -3.15 -13.25
C LEU A 113 4.84 -3.40 -14.77
N ALA A 114 5.52 -2.50 -15.49
CA ALA A 114 5.79 -2.65 -16.92
C ALA A 114 6.91 -3.66 -17.22
N GLY A 115 7.87 -3.81 -16.30
CA GLY A 115 9.00 -4.75 -16.40
C GLY A 115 8.58 -6.22 -16.38
N ASP A 116 7.46 -6.55 -15.74
CA ASP A 116 6.88 -7.91 -15.74
C ASP A 116 6.10 -8.21 -17.05
N GLY A 117 5.88 -7.19 -17.90
CA GLY A 117 5.23 -7.31 -19.22
C GLY A 117 6.15 -7.68 -20.38
N HIS A 118 7.48 -7.70 -20.18
CA HIS A 118 8.43 -8.14 -21.19
C HIS A 118 9.51 -9.02 -20.56
N GLY A 119 9.42 -10.33 -20.82
CA GLY A 119 10.41 -11.35 -20.47
C GLY A 119 11.78 -11.13 -21.12
N GLY A 120 12.46 -10.06 -20.74
CA GLY A 120 13.84 -9.76 -21.07
C GLY A 120 14.68 -9.82 -19.81
N ALA A 121 15.32 -10.96 -19.57
CA ALA A 121 16.31 -11.14 -18.51
C ALA A 121 17.36 -10.02 -18.56
N ARG A 122 17.23 -9.03 -17.69
CA ARG A 122 18.33 -8.11 -17.36
C ARG A 122 18.91 -8.57 -16.03
N ASN A 123 20.06 -9.22 -16.13
CA ASN A 123 20.99 -9.46 -15.04
C ASN A 123 21.39 -8.11 -14.41
N GLN A 124 20.66 -7.69 -13.38
CA GLN A 124 21.17 -6.77 -12.36
C GLN A 124 21.14 -7.55 -11.06
N GLY A 125 22.27 -7.58 -10.35
CA GLY A 125 22.53 -8.44 -9.19
C GLY A 125 21.70 -8.13 -7.95
N SER A 126 20.38 -8.28 -8.06
CA SER A 126 19.45 -8.34 -6.95
C SER A 126 19.13 -9.81 -6.68
N THR A 127 19.73 -10.36 -5.62
CA THR A 127 19.45 -11.70 -5.08
C THR A 127 18.07 -11.74 -4.43
N ARG A 128 17.00 -11.47 -5.18
CA ARG A 128 15.63 -11.74 -4.75
C ARG A 128 15.10 -12.86 -5.64
N PRO A 129 14.80 -14.05 -5.12
CA PRO A 129 14.03 -15.01 -5.89
C PRO A 129 12.68 -14.36 -6.24
N ARG A 130 12.50 -13.99 -7.51
CA ARG A 130 11.29 -13.38 -8.07
C ARG A 130 10.16 -14.41 -8.18
N THR A 131 9.66 -14.91 -7.05
CA THR A 131 8.51 -15.82 -7.03
C THR A 131 7.19 -15.10 -6.81
N VAL A 132 7.18 -13.84 -6.36
CA VAL A 132 5.95 -13.05 -6.15
C VAL A 132 6.01 -11.78 -7.00
N SER A 133 5.13 -11.72 -8.00
CA SER A 133 4.91 -10.57 -8.88
C SER A 133 3.92 -9.59 -8.25
N TYR A 134 3.95 -8.34 -8.68
CA TYR A 134 2.92 -7.37 -8.30
C TYR A 134 1.59 -7.71 -8.98
N ASP A 135 0.49 -7.67 -8.21
CA ASP A 135 -0.86 -7.87 -8.72
C ASP A 135 -1.89 -7.06 -7.89
N SER A 136 -3.16 -7.09 -8.30
CA SER A 136 -4.24 -6.34 -7.66
C SER A 136 -4.58 -6.81 -6.23
N THR A 137 -3.98 -7.89 -5.74
CA THR A 137 -4.19 -8.43 -4.39
C THR A 137 -3.08 -8.02 -3.41
N ASN A 138 -1.99 -7.45 -3.92
CA ASN A 138 -0.85 -7.03 -3.11
C ASN A 138 -0.42 -5.58 -3.37
N SER A 139 -0.82 -4.97 -4.48
CA SER A 139 -0.48 -3.59 -4.85
C SER A 139 -1.74 -2.78 -5.15
N TYR A 140 -1.87 -1.61 -4.50
CA TYR A 140 -3.05 -0.74 -4.66
C TYR A 140 -2.77 0.45 -5.58
N TYR A 141 -1.56 0.99 -5.53
CA TYR A 141 -1.09 2.05 -6.42
C TYR A 141 0.12 1.60 -7.23
N ALA A 142 0.31 2.27 -8.37
CA ALA A 142 1.52 2.20 -9.19
C ALA A 142 2.03 3.62 -9.45
N SER A 143 3.09 4.02 -8.75
CA SER A 143 3.63 5.37 -8.78
C SER A 143 4.81 5.50 -9.76
N SER A 144 4.94 6.63 -10.47
CA SER A 144 6.13 6.88 -11.30
C SER A 144 7.33 7.26 -10.42
N HIS A 145 8.45 6.53 -10.50
CA HIS A 145 9.65 6.86 -9.74
C HIS A 145 10.75 7.42 -10.65
N SER A 146 11.01 8.72 -10.57
CA SER A 146 12.10 9.37 -11.32
C SER A 146 13.39 9.36 -10.50
N GLN A 147 14.17 8.29 -10.53
CA GLN A 147 15.53 8.36 -9.99
C GLN A 147 16.40 9.19 -10.93
N ASN A 148 16.75 10.39 -10.47
CA ASN A 148 17.87 11.22 -10.88
C ASN A 148 18.67 10.66 -12.07
N ARG A 149 18.31 11.06 -13.30
CA ARG A 149 19.21 10.94 -14.46
C ARG A 149 20.38 11.87 -14.21
N LEU A 150 21.41 11.38 -13.51
CA LEU A 150 22.75 11.91 -13.60
C LEU A 150 23.15 11.83 -15.09
N ALA A 151 23.09 12.98 -15.76
CA ALA A 151 23.78 13.14 -17.02
C ALA A 151 25.28 12.86 -16.76
N PRO A 152 25.93 11.95 -17.49
CA PRO A 152 27.37 11.81 -17.37
C PRO A 152 28.06 13.10 -17.82
N PRO A 153 29.15 13.52 -17.17
CA PRO A 153 29.87 14.73 -17.56
C PRO A 153 30.59 14.48 -18.89
N GLY A 154 30.19 15.23 -19.92
CA GLY A 154 30.98 15.46 -21.12
C GLY A 154 30.93 14.35 -22.18
N ALA A 155 30.11 14.55 -23.20
CA ALA A 155 30.43 14.15 -24.57
C ALA A 155 29.81 15.15 -25.55
N PHE A 156 30.58 16.19 -25.88
CA PHE A 156 30.43 16.94 -27.12
C PHE A 156 30.73 15.98 -28.29
N VAL A 157 29.89 15.93 -29.33
CA VAL A 157 30.35 16.01 -30.73
C VAL A 157 29.27 16.68 -31.59
N SER A 158 29.71 17.79 -32.19
CA SER A 158 29.21 18.52 -33.37
C SER A 158 28.49 17.68 -34.43
N HIS A 159 27.45 18.24 -35.06
CA HIS A 159 27.40 18.38 -36.52
C HIS A 159 26.61 19.65 -36.87
N ARG A 160 27.32 20.59 -37.51
CA ARG A 160 26.75 21.74 -38.23
C ARG A 160 26.51 21.31 -39.69
N VAL A 161 25.71 22.12 -40.39
CA VAL A 161 25.56 22.26 -41.86
C VAL A 161 24.35 21.47 -42.41
N ARG A 162 23.35 22.06 -43.08
CA ARG A 162 23.15 23.43 -43.63
C ARG A 162 21.92 24.11 -43.05
#